data_AF-A0A2V7I226-F1
#
_entry.id   AF-A0A2V7I226-F1
#
_cell.length_a   1.000
_cell.length_b   1.000
_cell.length_c   1.000
_cell.angle_alpha   90.00
_cell.angle_beta   90.00
_cell.angle_gamma   90.00
#
_symmetry.space_group_name_H-M   'P 1'
#
loop_
_entity.id
_entity.type
_entity.pdbx_description
1 polymer ?
#
loop_
_entity_poly.entity_id
_entity_poly.type
_entity_poly.pdbx_seq_one_letter_code
_entity_poly.pdbx_strand_id
1 'polypeptide(L)'
;SVDEEEWVDRLTRQLQASVRSRLVSDVPLGIFLSGGVDSSAIVAMAAPLSPARPLKTFTIGFSEPTYDERAFARAVATRFGTDHEEVAFSPRDAVRLLEDVGHLLDEPLVDPSFLPIYLLSRTARRAVTVVLSGDGGDELFCGYPTFLATMGGPHGEPPPSLRAVRER
;
A
#
# COMPACT_ATOMS: atom_id res chain seq x y z
N SER A 1 -12.00 22.27 22.91
CA SER A 1 -11.80 21.59 21.62
C SER A 1 -10.48 20.84 21.71
N VAL A 2 -10.42 19.64 21.14
CA VAL A 2 -9.17 18.91 20.95
C VAL A 2 -8.37 19.67 19.89
N ASP A 3 -7.07 19.91 20.10
CA ASP A 3 -6.21 20.56 19.12
C ASP A 3 -5.70 19.56 18.06
N GLU A 4 -5.02 20.08 17.03
CA GLU A 4 -4.53 19.26 15.91
C GLU A 4 -3.51 18.22 16.36
N GLU A 5 -2.59 18.60 17.26
CA GLU A 5 -1.56 17.71 17.78
C GLU A 5 -2.19 16.54 18.53
N GLU A 6 -3.19 16.80 19.37
CA GLU A 6 -3.91 15.76 20.09
C GLU A 6 -4.67 14.82 19.12
N TRP A 7 -5.20 15.32 17.99
CA TRP A 7 -5.82 14.47 16.97
C TRP A 7 -4.81 13.58 16.23
N VAL A 8 -3.67 14.13 15.84
CA VAL A 8 -2.57 13.35 15.21
C VAL A 8 -2.14 12.22 16.13
N ASP A 9 -1.99 12.53 17.42
CA ASP A 9 -1.63 11.58 18.46
C ASP A 9 -2.66 10.45 18.62
N ARG A 10 -3.94 10.82 18.69
CA ARG A 10 -5.05 9.87 18.79
C ARG A 10 -5.11 8.96 17.57
N LEU A 11 -5.01 9.52 16.37
CA LEU A 11 -5.02 8.77 15.12
C LEU A 11 -3.85 7.79 15.06
N THR A 12 -2.64 8.27 15.37
CA THR A 12 -1.42 7.44 15.37
C THR A 12 -1.56 6.25 16.31
N ARG A 13 -2.09 6.46 17.52
CA ARG A 13 -2.34 5.37 18.48
C ARG A 13 -3.35 4.35 17.96
N GLN A 14 -4.43 4.80 17.30
CA GLN A 14 -5.44 3.90 16.74
C GLN A 14 -4.88 3.08 15.57
N LEU A 15 -4.11 3.69 14.68
CA LEU A 15 -3.44 2.98 13.58
C LEU A 15 -2.44 1.96 14.11
N GLN A 16 -1.62 2.33 15.11
CA GLN A 16 -0.68 1.41 15.75
C GLN A 16 -1.39 0.21 16.41
N ALA A 17 -2.51 0.45 17.11
CA ALA A 17 -3.31 -0.61 17.70
C ALA A 17 -3.91 -1.54 16.64
N SER A 18 -4.41 -0.97 15.54
CA SER A 18 -4.94 -1.73 14.39
C SER A 18 -3.85 -2.63 13.79
N VAL A 19 -2.68 -2.08 13.45
CA VAL A 19 -1.55 -2.84 12.91
C VAL A 19 -1.14 -3.95 13.87
N ARG A 20 -0.93 -3.61 15.15
CA ARG A 20 -0.54 -4.60 16.19
C ARG A 20 -1.52 -5.77 16.26
N SER A 21 -2.82 -5.51 16.21
CA SER A 21 -3.84 -6.57 16.26
C SER A 21 -3.77 -7.54 15.07
N ARG A 22 -3.32 -7.05 13.90
CA ARG A 22 -3.23 -7.82 12.65
C ARG A 22 -1.88 -8.53 12.47
N LEU A 23 -0.88 -8.20 13.30
CA LEU A 23 0.39 -8.94 13.34
C LEU A 23 0.31 -10.24 14.14
N VAL A 24 -0.78 -10.46 14.88
CA VAL A 24 -1.02 -11.73 15.58
C VAL A 24 -1.40 -12.80 14.54
N SER A 25 -0.46 -13.66 14.19
CA SER A 25 -0.62 -14.71 13.18
C SER A 25 0.16 -15.96 13.57
N ASP A 26 -0.49 -17.13 13.48
CA ASP A 26 0.16 -18.44 13.69
C ASP A 26 0.94 -18.94 12.46
N VAL A 27 0.84 -18.20 11.35
CA VAL A 27 1.48 -18.50 10.06
C VAL A 27 2.36 -17.34 9.61
N PRO A 28 3.35 -17.58 8.73
CA PRO A 28 4.21 -16.51 8.21
C PRO A 28 3.40 -15.39 7.56
N LEU A 29 3.76 -14.15 7.90
CA LEU A 29 3.06 -12.92 7.51
C LEU A 29 4.01 -11.95 6.81
N GLY A 30 3.51 -11.28 5.79
CA GLY A 30 4.22 -10.22 5.08
C GLY A 30 3.37 -8.95 4.92
N ILE A 31 3.92 -7.97 4.22
CA ILE A 31 3.25 -6.69 3.94
C ILE A 31 3.48 -6.31 2.47
N PHE A 32 2.43 -5.89 1.78
CA PHE A 32 2.59 -5.23 0.48
C PHE A 32 3.04 -3.78 0.68
N LEU A 33 4.13 -3.40 0.00
CA LEU A 33 4.80 -2.12 0.17
C LEU A 33 4.93 -1.42 -1.19
N SER A 34 4.01 -0.52 -1.50
CA SER A 34 4.08 0.33 -2.70
C SER A 34 5.10 1.47 -2.54
N GLY A 35 5.34 1.92 -1.30
CA GLY A 35 6.11 3.13 -1.02
C GLY A 35 5.23 4.37 -0.87
N GLY A 36 3.92 4.26 -1.14
CA GLY A 36 2.91 5.24 -0.75
C GLY A 36 2.77 5.36 0.77
N VAL A 37 2.10 6.41 1.23
CA VAL A 37 2.02 6.75 2.66
C VAL A 37 1.35 5.64 3.49
N ASP A 38 0.30 5.00 2.96
CA ASP A 38 -0.49 3.99 3.70
C ASP A 38 0.30 2.72 3.96
N SER A 39 0.85 2.11 2.90
CA SER A 39 1.67 0.90 3.02
C SER A 39 2.95 1.15 3.82
N SER A 40 3.55 2.34 3.65
CA SER A 40 4.73 2.75 4.42
C SER A 40 4.43 2.93 5.91
N ALA A 41 3.26 3.48 6.26
CA ALA A 41 2.81 3.62 7.64
C ALA A 41 2.63 2.25 8.31
N ILE A 42 2.05 1.27 7.59
CA ILE A 42 1.92 -0.10 8.10
C ILE A 42 3.29 -0.71 8.39
N VAL A 43 4.25 -0.61 7.47
CA VAL A 43 5.62 -1.12 7.69
C VAL A 43 6.28 -0.41 8.87
N ALA A 44 6.17 0.92 8.94
CA ALA A 44 6.76 1.72 10.01
C ALA A 44 6.21 1.36 11.41
N MET A 45 4.91 1.04 11.50
CA MET A 45 4.27 0.62 12.75
C MET A 45 4.53 -0.86 13.08
N ALA A 46 4.70 -1.71 12.06
CA ALA A 46 4.90 -3.14 12.24
C ALA A 46 6.35 -3.52 12.57
N ALA A 47 7.33 -2.90 11.93
CA ALA A 47 8.74 -3.28 12.06
C ALA A 47 9.26 -3.25 13.51
N PRO A 48 8.95 -2.23 14.34
CA PRO A 48 9.38 -2.20 15.74
C PRO A 48 8.79 -3.34 16.60
N LEU A 49 7.67 -3.93 16.17
CA LEU A 49 6.99 -5.02 16.89
C LEU A 49 7.57 -6.39 16.54
N SER A 50 8.44 -6.48 15.53
CA SER A 50 9.05 -7.73 15.04
C SER A 50 10.59 -7.69 15.06
N PRO A 51 11.25 -7.38 16.20
CA PRO A 51 12.70 -7.15 16.23
C PRO A 51 13.56 -8.40 15.99
N ALA A 52 12.99 -9.60 16.21
CA ALA A 52 13.74 -10.86 16.14
C ALA A 52 13.92 -11.38 14.71
N ARG A 53 13.11 -10.92 13.74
CA ARG A 53 13.16 -11.34 12.34
C ARG A 53 12.73 -10.20 11.43
N PRO A 54 13.44 -9.92 10.34
CA PRO A 54 13.00 -8.96 9.34
C PRO A 54 11.59 -9.27 8.85
N LEU A 55 10.72 -8.25 8.79
CA LEU A 55 9.41 -8.38 8.15
C LEU A 55 9.61 -8.64 6.66
N LYS A 56 8.82 -9.55 6.09
CA LYS A 56 8.78 -9.75 4.65
C LYS A 56 7.94 -8.67 4.00
N THR A 57 8.52 -7.93 3.06
CA THR A 57 7.80 -6.91 2.28
C THR A 57 7.89 -7.22 0.80
N PHE A 58 6.80 -6.99 0.08
CA PHE A 58 6.74 -7.28 -1.35
C PHE A 58 6.24 -6.04 -2.09
N THR A 59 6.85 -5.73 -3.22
CA THR A 59 6.40 -4.66 -4.11
C THR A 59 6.33 -5.15 -5.54
N ILE A 60 5.45 -4.55 -6.33
CA ILE A 60 5.36 -4.78 -7.76
C ILE A 60 6.00 -3.58 -8.48
N GLY A 61 6.79 -3.86 -9.51
CA GLY A 61 7.51 -2.86 -10.28
C GLY A 61 7.19 -2.96 -11.76
N PHE A 62 7.08 -1.81 -12.40
CA PHE A 62 6.72 -1.72 -13.81
C PHE A 62 7.95 -1.37 -14.65
N SER A 63 7.89 -1.71 -15.94
CA SER A 63 8.95 -1.34 -16.89
C SER A 63 8.90 0.14 -17.29
N GLU A 64 7.71 0.73 -17.21
CA GLU A 64 7.44 2.14 -17.48
C GLU A 64 7.77 2.96 -16.22
N PRO A 65 8.81 3.82 -16.26
CA PRO A 65 9.29 4.53 -15.06
C PRO A 65 8.23 5.40 -14.39
N THR A 66 7.28 5.94 -15.15
CA THR A 66 6.20 6.79 -14.61
C THR A 66 5.22 6.05 -13.69
N TYR A 67 5.19 4.72 -13.75
CA TYR A 67 4.36 3.87 -12.88
C TYR A 67 5.19 3.05 -11.87
N ASP A 68 6.51 3.23 -11.82
CA ASP A 68 7.41 2.37 -11.05
C ASP A 68 7.77 2.98 -9.68
N GLU A 69 7.09 2.52 -8.64
CA GLU A 69 7.24 3.04 -7.27
C GLU A 69 8.31 2.30 -6.46
N ARG A 70 9.02 1.33 -7.06
CA ARG A 70 10.02 0.50 -6.36
C ARG A 70 11.08 1.31 -5.62
N ALA A 71 11.46 2.48 -6.15
CA ALA A 71 12.43 3.34 -5.48
C ALA A 71 11.94 3.80 -4.10
N PHE A 72 10.66 4.15 -3.97
CA PHE A 72 10.05 4.54 -2.70
C PHE A 72 9.89 3.34 -1.77
N ALA A 73 9.41 2.21 -2.29
CA ALA A 73 9.31 0.97 -1.52
C ALA A 73 10.67 0.54 -0.95
N ARG A 74 11.74 0.60 -1.76
CA ARG A 74 13.11 0.27 -1.35
C ARG A 74 13.63 1.21 -0.28
N ALA A 75 13.31 2.50 -0.35
CA ALA A 75 13.70 3.46 0.68
C ALA A 75 13.09 3.11 2.04
N VAL A 76 11.80 2.74 2.06
CA VAL A 76 11.09 2.32 3.29
C VAL A 76 11.64 0.99 3.80
N ALA A 77 11.82 0.01 2.92
CA ALA A 77 12.39 -1.28 3.24
C ALA A 77 13.78 -1.16 3.88
N THR A 78 14.64 -0.33 3.30
CA THR A 78 15.99 -0.04 3.81
C THR A 78 15.92 0.64 5.18
N ARG A 79 15.03 1.64 5.34
CA ARG A 79 14.86 2.38 6.59
C ARG A 79 14.45 1.47 7.75
N PHE A 80 13.61 0.48 7.51
CA PHE A 80 13.06 -0.40 8.54
C PHE A 80 13.69 -1.80 8.57
N GLY A 81 14.71 -2.07 7.72
CA GLY A 81 15.43 -3.32 7.70
C GLY A 81 14.58 -4.54 7.35
N THR A 82 13.66 -4.39 6.39
CA THR A 82 12.76 -5.48 5.97
C THR A 82 13.43 -6.43 4.97
N ASP A 83 13.03 -7.70 4.96
CA ASP A 83 13.35 -8.66 3.89
C ASP A 83 12.46 -8.36 2.68
N HIS A 84 12.98 -7.57 1.75
CA HIS A 84 12.21 -6.95 0.67
C HIS A 84 12.39 -7.67 -0.67
N GLU A 85 11.29 -8.04 -1.30
CA GLU A 85 11.25 -8.64 -2.63
C GLU A 85 10.53 -7.72 -3.62
N GLU A 86 11.20 -7.41 -4.72
CA GLU A 86 10.66 -6.64 -5.83
C GLU A 86 10.27 -7.57 -6.98
N VAL A 87 9.01 -7.52 -7.38
CA VAL A 87 8.46 -8.36 -8.46
C VAL A 87 8.31 -7.49 -9.71
N ALA A 88 8.93 -7.86 -10.82
CA ALA A 88 8.74 -7.16 -12.07
C ALA A 88 7.43 -7.61 -12.76
N PHE A 89 6.66 -6.64 -13.24
CA PHE A 89 5.46 -6.85 -14.05
C PHE A 89 5.65 -6.22 -15.43
N SER A 90 5.50 -7.04 -16.46
CA SER A 90 5.60 -6.60 -17.86
C SER A 90 4.26 -6.74 -18.60
N PRO A 91 4.06 -6.03 -19.72
CA PRO A 91 2.89 -6.24 -20.58
C PRO A 91 2.73 -7.70 -21.05
N ARG A 92 3.84 -8.44 -21.19
CA ARG A 92 3.80 -9.87 -21.54
C ARG A 92 3.21 -10.71 -20.41
N ASP A 93 3.47 -10.34 -19.16
CA ASP A 93 2.88 -11.00 -18.00
C ASP A 93 1.38 -10.71 -17.95
N ALA A 94 0.95 -9.49 -18.25
CA ALA A 94 -0.47 -9.14 -18.34
C ALA A 94 -1.22 -10.04 -19.33
N VAL A 95 -0.70 -10.20 -20.55
CA VAL A 95 -1.32 -11.07 -21.57
C VAL A 95 -1.40 -12.53 -21.10
N ARG A 96 -0.35 -13.04 -20.45
CA ARG A 96 -0.31 -14.42 -19.94
C ARG A 96 -1.27 -14.65 -18.79
N LEU A 97 -1.38 -13.67 -17.90
CA LEU A 97 -2.20 -13.77 -16.69
C LEU A 97 -3.68 -13.53 -16.95
N LEU A 98 -4.05 -12.91 -18.07
CA LEU A 98 -5.43 -12.59 -18.38
C LEU A 98 -6.32 -13.85 -18.42
N GLU A 99 -5.81 -14.94 -19.02
CA GLU A 99 -6.53 -16.22 -19.04
C GLU A 99 -6.63 -16.82 -17.63
N ASP A 100 -5.53 -16.88 -16.88
CA ASP A 100 -5.49 -17.41 -15.51
C ASP A 100 -6.46 -16.67 -14.57
N VAL A 101 -6.47 -15.33 -14.63
CA VAL A 101 -7.26 -14.47 -13.74
C VAL A 101 -8.71 -14.40 -14.16
N GLY A 102 -9.02 -14.49 -15.46
CA GLY A 102 -10.39 -14.51 -15.95
C GLY A 102 -11.23 -15.65 -15.35
N HIS A 103 -10.60 -16.77 -14.99
CA HIS A 103 -11.26 -17.89 -14.33
C HIS A 103 -11.47 -17.71 -12.81
N LEU A 104 -10.86 -16.70 -12.21
CA LEU A 104 -10.93 -16.42 -10.76
C LEU A 104 -11.97 -15.36 -10.40
N LEU A 105 -12.44 -14.61 -11.38
CA LEU A 105 -13.41 -13.53 -11.19
C LEU A 105 -14.81 -14.03 -11.48
N ASP A 106 -15.75 -13.74 -10.59
CA ASP A 106 -17.17 -14.07 -10.77
C ASP A 106 -17.83 -13.21 -11.87
N GLU A 107 -17.25 -12.06 -12.19
CA GLU A 107 -17.72 -11.13 -13.21
C GLU A 107 -16.56 -10.38 -13.90
N PRO A 108 -16.77 -9.80 -15.10
CA PRO A 108 -15.77 -8.97 -15.75
C PRO A 108 -15.49 -7.71 -14.91
N LEU A 109 -14.28 -7.61 -14.37
CA LEU A 109 -13.84 -6.46 -13.58
C LEU A 109 -12.72 -5.72 -14.31
N VAL A 110 -12.91 -4.41 -14.47
CA VAL A 110 -11.96 -3.53 -15.17
C VAL A 110 -11.23 -2.67 -14.14
N ASP A 111 -10.33 -3.30 -13.39
CA ASP A 111 -9.39 -2.61 -12.51
C ASP A 111 -7.95 -2.96 -12.92
N PRO A 112 -7.13 -1.95 -13.28
CA PRO A 112 -5.76 -2.17 -13.77
C PRO A 112 -4.82 -2.79 -12.72
N SER A 113 -5.18 -2.76 -11.43
CA SER A 113 -4.36 -3.30 -10.34
C SER A 113 -4.46 -4.83 -10.20
N PHE A 114 -5.49 -5.48 -10.76
CA PHE A 114 -5.76 -6.91 -10.54
C PHE A 114 -4.64 -7.83 -10.99
N LEU A 115 -4.17 -7.69 -12.23
CA LEU A 115 -3.11 -8.57 -12.75
C LEU A 115 -1.78 -8.37 -11.99
N PRO A 116 -1.33 -7.13 -11.73
CA PRO A 116 -0.18 -6.87 -10.85
C PRO A 116 -0.33 -7.49 -9.44
N ILE A 117 -1.46 -7.27 -8.77
CA ILE A 117 -1.72 -7.78 -7.42
C ILE A 117 -1.79 -9.32 -7.41
N TYR A 118 -2.38 -9.93 -8.44
CA TYR A 118 -2.40 -11.38 -8.58
C TYR A 118 -0.98 -11.95 -8.69
N LEU A 119 -0.13 -11.35 -9.54
CA LEU A 119 1.26 -11.79 -9.66
C LEU A 119 2.03 -11.60 -8.34
N LEU A 120 1.86 -10.44 -7.70
CA LEU A 120 2.49 -10.12 -6.42
C LEU A 120 2.08 -11.11 -5.33
N SER A 121 0.78 -11.41 -5.24
CA SER A 121 0.21 -12.38 -4.29
C SER A 121 0.72 -13.79 -4.55
N ARG A 122 0.82 -14.21 -5.81
CA ARG A 122 1.37 -15.51 -6.21
C ARG A 122 2.85 -15.64 -5.82
N THR A 123 3.62 -14.56 -5.91
CA THR A 123 5.00 -14.52 -5.45
C THR A 123 5.08 -14.55 -3.93
N ALA A 124 4.34 -13.68 -3.24
CA ALA A 124 4.30 -13.61 -1.79
C ALA A 124 3.91 -14.96 -1.15
N ARG A 125 2.98 -15.70 -1.78
CA ARG A 125 2.53 -17.03 -1.33
C ARG A 125 3.67 -18.05 -1.16
N ARG A 126 4.80 -17.86 -1.85
CA ARG A 126 5.98 -18.73 -1.73
C ARG A 126 6.69 -18.58 -0.38
N ALA A 127 6.49 -17.44 0.29
CA ALA A 127 7.19 -17.08 1.52
C ALA A 127 6.25 -16.81 2.71
N VAL A 128 5.03 -16.33 2.46
CA VAL A 128 4.05 -15.96 3.48
C VAL A 128 2.66 -16.50 3.18
N THR A 129 1.86 -16.69 4.22
CA THR A 129 0.45 -17.10 4.12
C THR A 129 -0.51 -15.93 4.26
N VAL A 130 -0.13 -14.91 5.05
CA VAL A 130 -0.92 -13.71 5.28
C VAL A 130 -0.14 -12.50 4.79
N VAL A 131 -0.85 -11.52 4.24
CA VAL A 131 -0.27 -10.22 3.87
C VAL A 131 -1.17 -9.10 4.37
N LEU A 132 -0.57 -8.05 4.93
CA LEU A 132 -1.24 -6.77 5.19
C LEU A 132 -1.06 -5.85 3.98
N SER A 133 -2.13 -5.16 3.56
CA SER A 133 -2.10 -4.10 2.55
C SER A 133 -2.51 -2.76 3.16
N GLY A 134 -2.19 -1.67 2.46
CA GLY A 134 -2.60 -0.30 2.80
C GLY A 134 -3.96 0.11 2.23
N ASP A 135 -4.72 -0.82 1.65
CA ASP A 135 -5.99 -0.49 1.00
C ASP A 135 -7.01 0.09 2.00
N GLY A 136 -7.83 1.04 1.53
CA GLY A 136 -8.79 1.76 2.38
C GLY A 136 -8.27 3.10 2.92
N GLY A 137 -6.97 3.38 2.81
CA GLY A 137 -6.38 4.65 3.27
C GLY A 137 -6.95 5.85 2.53
N ASP A 138 -6.94 5.80 1.19
CA ASP A 138 -7.48 6.86 0.34
C ASP A 138 -8.97 7.11 0.58
N GLU A 139 -9.77 6.07 0.82
CA GLU A 139 -11.21 6.19 1.10
C GLU A 139 -11.49 6.81 2.47
N LEU A 140 -10.69 6.45 3.48
CA LEU A 140 -10.84 6.98 4.85
C LEU A 140 -10.35 8.43 4.97
N PHE A 141 -9.32 8.81 4.20
CA PHE A 141 -8.64 10.09 4.33
C PHE A 141 -8.81 11.01 3.10
N CYS A 142 -9.69 10.65 2.17
CA CYS A 142 -9.94 11.39 0.93
C CYS A 142 -8.68 11.60 0.08
N GLY A 143 -7.83 10.58 0.00
CA GLY A 143 -6.51 10.64 -0.65
C GLY A 143 -6.57 10.66 -2.19
N TYR A 144 -7.67 10.19 -2.80
CA TYR A 144 -7.80 10.24 -4.25
C TYR A 144 -7.86 11.67 -4.81
N PRO A 145 -7.20 11.95 -5.95
CA PRO A 145 -7.27 13.26 -6.61
C PRO A 145 -8.70 13.72 -6.92
N THR A 146 -9.64 12.79 -7.13
CA THR A 146 -11.06 13.08 -7.39
C THR A 146 -11.76 13.67 -6.16
N PHE A 147 -11.39 13.27 -4.95
CA PHE A 147 -11.90 13.89 -3.72
C PHE A 147 -11.40 15.33 -3.60
N LEU A 148 -10.11 15.57 -3.89
CA LEU A 148 -9.53 16.92 -3.90
C LEU A 148 -10.23 17.83 -4.92
N ALA A 149 -10.53 17.31 -6.11
CA ALA A 149 -11.27 18.05 -7.14
C ALA A 149 -12.69 18.41 -6.69
N THR A 150 -13.37 17.50 -5.98
CA THR A 150 -14.74 17.70 -5.48
C THR A 150 -14.79 18.67 -4.29
N MET A 151 -13.78 18.65 -3.42
CA MET A 151 -13.66 19.52 -2.25
C MET A 151 -13.35 20.98 -2.61
N GLY A 152 -12.90 21.27 -3.84
CA GLY A 152 -12.54 22.61 -4.30
C GLY A 152 -13.72 23.51 -4.69
N GLY A 153 -14.97 23.03 -4.64
CA GLY A 153 -16.14 23.77 -5.13
C GLY A 153 -16.03 24.16 -6.62
N PRO A 154 -16.93 25.02 -7.16
CA PRO A 154 -16.93 25.41 -8.58
C PRO A 154 -15.66 26.20 -9.02
N HIS A 155 -14.71 26.47 -8.12
CA HIS A 155 -13.48 27.20 -8.37
C HIS A 155 -12.19 26.41 -8.12
N GLY A 156 -12.27 25.10 -7.85
CA GLY A 156 -11.17 24.14 -8.04
C GLY A 156 -9.94 24.26 -7.12
N GLU A 157 -9.99 25.07 -6.07
CA GLU A 157 -8.87 25.17 -5.12
C GLU A 157 -9.17 24.42 -3.82
N PRO A 158 -8.36 23.41 -3.44
CA PRO A 158 -8.52 22.76 -2.15
C PRO A 158 -8.20 23.77 -1.02
N PRO A 159 -8.75 23.54 0.20
CA PRO A 159 -8.44 24.38 1.36
C PRO A 159 -6.94 24.43 1.62
N PRO A 160 -6.41 25.53 2.20
CA PRO A 160 -4.96 25.75 2.35
C PRO A 160 -4.19 24.57 2.97
N SER A 161 -4.80 23.84 3.90
CA SER A 161 -4.23 22.65 4.54
C SER A 161 -4.01 21.46 3.60
N LEU A 162 -4.75 21.37 2.49
CA LEU A 162 -4.67 20.28 1.51
C LEU A 162 -3.90 20.65 0.24
N ARG A 163 -3.50 21.93 0.08
CA ARG A 163 -2.76 22.38 -1.11
C ARG A 163 -1.38 21.73 -1.23
N ALA A 164 -0.72 21.43 -0.11
CA ALA A 164 0.57 20.77 -0.07
C ALA A 164 0.55 19.30 -0.54
N VAL A 165 -0.64 18.69 -0.62
CA VAL A 165 -0.82 17.29 -1.08
C VAL A 165 -0.85 17.20 -2.61
N ARG A 166 -1.19 18.29 -3.30
CA ARG A 166 -1.37 18.33 -4.77
C ARG A 166 -0.05 18.44 -5.56
N GLU A 167 1.07 18.72 -4.90
CA GLU A 167 2.38 18.94 -5.52
C GLU A 167 3.36 17.76 -5.38
N ARG A 168 2.88 16.59 -4.96
CA ARG A 168 3.64 15.33 -4.92
C ARG A 168 3.06 14.32 -5.89
#